data_AF-W4V3U8-F1
#
_entry.id   AF-W4V3U8-F1
#
_cell.length_a   1.000
_cell.length_b   1.000
_cell.length_c   1.000
_cell.angle_alpha   90.00
_cell.angle_beta   90.00
_cell.angle_gamma   90.00
#
_symmetry.space_group_name_H-M   'P 1'
#
loop_
_entity.id
_entity.type
_entity.pdbx_description
1 polymer ?
#
loop_
_entity_poly.entity_id
_entity_poly.type
_entity_poly.pdbx_seq_one_letter_code
_entity_poly.pdbx_strand_id
1 'polypeptide(L)'
;MNPINEVKLEFVSKSSNEAFARVVAAAFVSQIDPNIEELADVKTAVSEAVTNAIIHGYENKTGLVKMICKLYEDAVEISVIDEGKGIEDIEKARQPMFTSRPDMERSGMGFTVMENFMDRVEVVSEVGGVLP
;
A
#
# COMPACT_ATOMS: atom_id res chain seq x y z
N MET A 1 -18.80 10.84 0.29
CA MET A 1 -19.08 10.79 -1.16
C MET A 1 -19.22 9.33 -1.56
N ASN A 2 -19.99 9.03 -2.61
CA ASN A 2 -20.08 7.68 -3.15
C ASN A 2 -19.05 7.50 -4.26
N PRO A 3 -18.35 6.35 -4.34
CA PRO A 3 -17.43 6.10 -5.43
C PRO A 3 -18.19 5.97 -6.76
N ILE A 4 -17.61 6.49 -7.84
CA ILE A 4 -18.13 6.39 -9.20
C ILE A 4 -17.68 5.11 -9.90
N ASN A 5 -16.57 4.52 -9.45
CA ASN A 5 -16.05 3.24 -9.93
C ASN A 5 -15.23 2.56 -8.82
N GLU A 6 -15.15 1.22 -8.86
CA GLU A 6 -14.37 0.43 -7.91
C GLU A 6 -13.76 -0.80 -8.59
N VAL A 7 -12.50 -1.09 -8.28
CA VAL A 7 -11.84 -2.35 -8.63
C VAL A 7 -11.23 -3.00 -7.39
N LYS A 8 -11.35 -4.32 -7.32
CA LYS A 8 -10.71 -5.16 -6.30
C LYS A 8 -9.79 -6.16 -6.97
N LEU A 9 -8.57 -6.24 -6.47
CA LEU A 9 -7.54 -7.17 -6.92
C LEU A 9 -7.01 -7.93 -5.71
N GLU A 10 -6.72 -9.22 -5.89
CA GLU A 10 -6.06 -10.05 -4.91
C GLU A 10 -4.92 -10.81 -5.59
N PHE A 11 -3.74 -10.84 -4.97
CA PHE A 11 -2.56 -11.50 -5.54
C PHE A 11 -1.65 -12.05 -4.46
N VAL A 12 -0.93 -13.12 -4.82
CA VAL A 12 0.04 -13.76 -3.92
C VAL A 12 1.15 -12.78 -3.54
N SER A 13 1.59 -12.80 -2.28
CA SER A 13 2.65 -11.96 -1.70
C SER A 13 4.06 -12.26 -2.27
N LYS A 14 4.23 -12.07 -3.58
CA LYS A 14 5.48 -12.24 -4.32
C LYS A 14 5.96 -10.88 -4.80
N SER A 15 7.26 -10.60 -4.66
CA SER A 15 7.83 -9.32 -5.10
C SER A 15 7.65 -9.01 -6.59
N SER A 16 7.49 -10.03 -7.44
CA SER A 16 7.14 -9.84 -8.85
C SER A 16 5.81 -9.11 -9.06
N ASN A 17 4.90 -9.17 -8.08
CA ASN A 17 3.58 -8.55 -8.15
C ASN A 17 3.58 -7.08 -7.68
N GLU A 18 4.66 -6.59 -7.07
CA GLU A 18 4.81 -5.16 -6.73
C GLU A 18 4.69 -4.29 -8.01
N ALA A 19 5.32 -4.75 -9.09
CA ALA A 19 5.27 -4.09 -10.38
C ALA A 19 3.90 -4.15 -11.06
N PHE A 20 3.21 -5.25 -10.87
CA PHE A 20 1.87 -5.42 -11.38
C PHE A 20 0.88 -4.49 -10.66
N ALA A 21 0.94 -4.44 -9.32
CA ALA A 21 0.03 -3.63 -8.50
C ALA A 21 0.09 -2.13 -8.86
N ARG A 22 1.30 -1.56 -8.97
CA ARG A 22 1.46 -0.14 -9.34
C ARG A 22 0.93 0.18 -10.74
N VAL A 23 1.07 -0.74 -11.69
CA VAL A 23 0.54 -0.56 -13.06
C VAL A 23 -0.98 -0.62 -13.06
N VAL A 24 -1.58 -1.56 -12.33
CA VAL A 24 -3.04 -1.66 -12.19
C VAL A 24 -3.61 -0.41 -11.53
N ALA A 25 -3.01 0.06 -10.43
CA ALA A 25 -3.43 1.29 -9.77
C ALA A 25 -3.34 2.50 -10.71
N ALA A 26 -2.21 2.68 -11.41
CA ALA A 26 -2.05 3.76 -12.36
C ALA A 26 -3.08 3.72 -13.51
N ALA A 27 -3.30 2.54 -14.09
CA ALA A 27 -4.28 2.36 -15.16
C ALA A 27 -5.72 2.63 -14.68
N PHE A 28 -6.02 2.33 -13.42
CA PHE A 28 -7.32 2.66 -12.84
C PHE A 28 -7.45 4.16 -12.61
N VAL A 29 -6.46 4.79 -11.98
CA VAL A 29 -6.46 6.23 -11.66
C VAL A 29 -6.45 7.12 -12.90
N SER A 30 -5.93 6.66 -14.04
CA SER A 30 -5.96 7.46 -15.27
C SER A 30 -7.36 7.81 -15.78
N GLN A 31 -8.42 7.21 -15.24
CA GLN A 31 -9.81 7.52 -15.61
C GLN A 31 -10.30 8.90 -15.11
N ILE A 32 -9.59 9.53 -14.17
CA ILE A 32 -9.89 10.88 -13.66
C ILE A 32 -8.90 11.93 -14.16
N ASP A 33 -8.21 11.64 -15.27
CA ASP A 33 -7.27 12.53 -15.96
C ASP A 33 -6.21 13.18 -15.04
N PRO A 34 -5.49 12.41 -14.20
CA PRO A 34 -4.42 12.94 -13.35
C PRO A 34 -3.25 13.45 -14.22
N ASN A 35 -2.47 14.36 -13.66
CA ASN A 35 -1.21 14.75 -14.28
C ASN A 35 -0.13 13.66 -14.11
N ILE A 36 1.00 13.81 -14.80
CA ILE A 36 2.06 12.79 -14.83
C ILE A 36 2.71 12.60 -13.45
N GLU A 37 2.83 13.67 -12.67
CA GLU A 37 3.41 13.68 -11.33
C GLU A 37 2.49 12.94 -10.35
N GLU A 38 1.20 13.28 -10.31
CA GLU A 38 0.18 12.57 -9.52
C GLU A 38 0.16 11.07 -9.81
N LEU A 39 0.26 10.69 -11.09
CA LEU A 39 0.32 9.28 -11.48
C LEU A 39 1.61 8.60 -11.00
N ALA A 40 2.74 9.31 -10.99
CA ALA A 40 4.01 8.82 -10.47
C ALA A 40 3.97 8.63 -8.94
N ASP A 41 3.35 9.57 -8.24
CA ASP A 41 3.16 9.58 -6.80
C ASP A 41 2.30 8.38 -6.37
N VAL A 42 1.14 8.18 -7.01
CA VAL A 42 0.28 7.01 -6.78
C VAL A 42 1.04 5.70 -6.99
N LYS A 43 1.79 5.55 -8.10
CA LYS A 43 2.57 4.33 -8.36
C LYS A 43 3.58 4.06 -7.25
N THR A 44 4.22 5.11 -6.75
CA THR A 44 5.25 4.98 -5.73
C THR A 44 4.64 4.62 -4.38
N ALA A 45 3.56 5.31 -3.98
CA ALA A 45 2.83 5.00 -2.76
C ALA A 45 2.26 3.58 -2.74
N VAL A 46 1.68 3.13 -3.85
CA VAL A 46 1.19 1.74 -4.01
C VAL A 46 2.34 0.74 -3.93
N SER A 47 3.50 1.06 -4.52
CA SER A 47 4.69 0.21 -4.39
C SER A 47 5.09 0.05 -2.93
N GLU A 48 5.23 1.14 -2.18
CA GLU A 48 5.62 1.08 -0.76
C GLU A 48 4.60 0.30 0.09
N ALA A 49 3.30 0.53 -0.11
CA ALA A 49 2.26 -0.20 0.62
C ALA A 49 2.29 -1.71 0.34
N VAL A 50 2.43 -2.10 -0.93
CA VAL A 50 2.49 -3.53 -1.33
C VAL A 50 3.80 -4.17 -0.88
N THR A 51 4.93 -3.48 -0.98
CA THR A 51 6.21 -3.96 -0.45
C THR A 51 6.12 -4.16 1.07
N ASN A 52 5.45 -3.26 1.80
CA ASN A 52 5.24 -3.41 3.23
C ASN A 52 4.43 -4.66 3.58
N ALA A 53 3.31 -4.89 2.89
CA ALA A 53 2.50 -6.10 3.06
C ALA A 53 3.33 -7.38 2.82
N ILE A 54 4.13 -7.41 1.75
CA ILE A 54 4.95 -8.58 1.38
C ILE A 54 6.08 -8.81 2.40
N ILE A 55 6.87 -7.79 2.69
CA ILE A 55 8.12 -7.91 3.45
C ILE A 55 7.87 -7.94 4.96
N HIS A 56 6.97 -7.09 5.45
CA HIS A 56 6.70 -6.93 6.88
C HIS A 56 5.46 -7.69 7.32
N GLY A 57 4.40 -7.72 6.51
CA GLY A 57 3.19 -8.49 6.81
C GLY A 57 3.44 -9.99 6.77
N TYR A 58 3.90 -10.51 5.63
CA TYR A 58 4.06 -11.95 5.40
C TYR A 58 5.46 -12.49 5.68
N GLU A 59 6.50 -11.65 5.72
CA GLU A 59 7.89 -12.04 5.95
C GLU A 59 8.35 -13.20 5.04
N ASN A 60 8.52 -14.41 5.60
CA ASN A 60 8.95 -15.61 4.88
C ASN A 60 7.77 -16.54 4.53
N LYS A 61 6.54 -16.14 4.84
CA LYS A 61 5.32 -16.87 4.52
C LYS A 61 4.71 -16.36 3.22
N THR A 62 3.86 -17.18 2.63
CA THR A 62 3.04 -16.79 1.48
C THR A 62 1.65 -16.43 1.97
N GLY A 63 1.14 -15.29 1.54
CA GLY A 63 -0.22 -14.83 1.78
C GLY A 63 -0.80 -14.11 0.56
N LEU A 64 -1.95 -13.48 0.75
CA LEU A 64 -2.69 -12.78 -0.31
C LEU A 64 -2.76 -11.30 0.03
N VAL A 65 -2.16 -10.46 -0.81
CA VAL A 65 -2.32 -9.01 -0.73
C VAL A 65 -3.59 -8.64 -1.48
N LYS A 66 -4.49 -7.93 -0.80
CA LYS A 66 -5.71 -7.40 -1.39
C LYS A 66 -5.56 -5.90 -1.60
N MET A 67 -5.81 -5.46 -2.83
CA MET A 67 -5.81 -4.04 -3.21
C MET A 67 -7.20 -3.64 -3.66
N ILE A 68 -7.75 -2.59 -3.07
CA ILE A 68 -9.06 -2.02 -3.40
C ILE A 68 -8.82 -0.59 -3.86
N CYS A 69 -9.23 -0.26 -5.08
CA CYS A 69 -9.18 1.11 -5.58
C CYS A 69 -10.62 1.59 -5.81
N LYS A 70 -10.96 2.73 -5.22
CA LYS A 70 -12.24 3.43 -5.44
C LYS A 70 -11.95 4.78 -6.06
N LEU A 71 -12.64 5.08 -7.15
CA LEU A 71 -12.60 6.38 -7.79
C LEU A 71 -13.79 7.22 -7.36
N TYR A 72 -13.52 8.51 -7.18
CA TYR A 72 -14.49 9.59 -7.02
C TYR A 72 -14.36 10.54 -8.21
N GLU A 73 -15.17 11.59 -8.26
CA GLU A 73 -15.11 12.55 -9.38
C GLU A 73 -13.75 13.26 -9.48
N ASP A 74 -13.09 13.50 -8.34
CA ASP A 74 -11.85 14.29 -8.21
C ASP A 74 -10.80 13.63 -7.30
N ALA A 75 -10.98 12.36 -6.93
CA ALA A 75 -10.10 11.68 -5.99
C ALA A 75 -10.03 10.17 -6.21
N VAL A 76 -9.02 9.54 -5.63
CA VAL A 76 -8.91 8.08 -5.51
C VAL A 76 -8.65 7.68 -4.06
N GLU A 77 -9.32 6.62 -3.60
CA GLU A 77 -8.99 5.90 -2.38
C GLU A 77 -8.38 4.55 -2.77
N ILE A 78 -7.17 4.26 -2.29
CA ILE A 78 -6.49 2.98 -2.51
C ILE A 78 -6.20 2.34 -1.15
N SER A 79 -6.73 1.15 -0.92
CA SER A 79 -6.45 0.34 0.27
C SER A 79 -5.61 -0.86 -0.11
N VAL A 80 -4.51 -1.09 0.61
CA VAL A 80 -3.69 -2.31 0.54
C VAL A 80 -3.83 -3.03 1.86
N ILE A 81 -4.24 -4.30 1.81
CA ILE A 81 -4.61 -5.10 2.97
C ILE A 81 -3.85 -6.42 2.90
N ASP A 82 -3.28 -6.80 4.05
CA ASP A 82 -2.72 -8.12 4.28
C ASP A 82 -3.25 -8.71 5.59
N GLU A 83 -3.21 -10.04 5.67
CA GLU A 83 -3.53 -10.83 6.87
C GLU A 83 -2.23 -11.35 7.51
N GLY A 84 -1.19 -10.52 7.48
CA GLY A 84 0.12 -10.83 8.02
C GLY A 84 0.18 -10.72 9.55
N LYS A 85 1.41 -10.56 10.06
CA LYS A 85 1.65 -10.50 11.51
C LYS A 85 1.08 -9.25 12.21
N GLY A 86 0.77 -8.21 11.43
CA GLY A 86 0.35 -6.90 11.93
C GLY A 86 1.50 -6.02 12.45
N ILE A 87 1.14 -4.84 12.95
CA ILE A 87 2.04 -3.81 13.47
C ILE A 87 1.68 -3.55 14.94
N GLU A 88 2.62 -3.80 15.85
CA GLU A 88 2.41 -3.63 17.30
C GLU A 88 2.33 -2.15 17.70
N ASP A 89 3.19 -1.32 17.12
CA ASP A 89 3.27 0.13 17.38
C ASP A 89 3.30 0.88 16.05
N ILE A 90 2.12 1.35 15.62
CA ILE A 90 1.95 2.07 14.34
C ILE A 90 2.70 3.40 14.36
N GLU A 91 2.65 4.14 15.48
CA GLU A 91 3.33 5.43 15.60
C GLU A 91 4.84 5.28 15.45
N LYS A 92 5.42 4.26 16.08
CA LYS A 92 6.83 3.92 15.90
C LYS A 92 7.13 3.46 14.47
N ALA A 93 6.26 2.65 13.86
CA ALA A 93 6.45 2.15 12.51
C ALA A 93 6.48 3.28 11.46
N ARG A 94 5.77 4.38 11.71
CA ARG A 94 5.73 5.57 10.85
C ARG A 94 6.93 6.50 11.02
N GLN A 95 7.78 6.29 12.03
CA GLN A 95 8.97 7.12 12.20
C GLN A 95 9.93 6.95 11.02
N PRO A 96 10.46 8.05 10.44
CA PRO A 96 11.44 7.97 9.37
C PRO A 96 12.63 7.11 9.77
N MET A 97 13.15 6.32 8.83
CA MET A 97 14.30 5.41 8.99
C MET A 97 14.05 4.21 9.92
N PHE A 98 12.83 4.02 10.45
CA PHE A 98 12.50 2.84 11.22
C PHE A 98 12.24 1.62 10.31
N THR A 99 12.80 0.46 10.69
CA THR A 99 12.48 -0.82 10.02
C THR A 99 12.46 -1.96 11.03
N SER A 100 11.50 -2.88 10.87
CA SER A 100 11.47 -4.15 11.61
C SER A 100 12.35 -5.23 10.98
N ARG A 101 12.98 -4.94 9.83
CA ARG A 101 13.85 -5.85 9.07
C ARG A 101 15.19 -5.18 8.73
N PRO A 102 16.04 -4.89 9.75
CA PRO A 102 17.35 -4.27 9.54
C PRO A 102 18.33 -5.19 8.79
N ASP A 103 18.03 -6.49 8.75
CA ASP A 103 18.76 -7.51 7.98
C ASP A 103 18.62 -7.34 6.45
N MET A 104 17.61 -6.58 5.98
CA MET A 104 17.24 -6.50 4.56
C MET A 104 17.57 -5.14 3.89
N GLU A 105 18.66 -4.46 4.27
CA GLU A 105 19.11 -3.16 3.68
C GLU A 105 17.96 -2.18 3.35
N ARG A 106 16.91 -2.15 4.20
CA ARG A 106 15.73 -1.31 3.97
C ARG A 106 15.95 0.06 4.59
N SER A 107 15.58 1.11 3.85
CA SER A 107 15.72 2.50 4.27
C SER A 107 14.82 2.87 5.44
N GLY A 108 13.69 2.18 5.64
CA GLY A 108 12.68 2.57 6.64
C GLY A 108 11.91 3.84 6.26
N MET A 109 11.79 4.14 4.97
CA MET A 109 11.18 5.36 4.46
C MET A 109 9.76 5.17 3.89
N GLY A 110 9.23 3.95 3.85
CA GLY A 110 8.00 3.65 3.12
C GLY A 110 6.79 4.49 3.54
N PHE A 111 6.54 4.65 4.84
CA PHE A 111 5.46 5.53 5.32
C PHE A 111 5.70 7.00 4.98
N THR A 112 6.92 7.50 5.18
CA THR A 112 7.29 8.88 4.82
C THR A 112 7.10 9.14 3.33
N VAL A 113 7.41 8.18 2.47
CA VAL A 113 7.17 8.25 1.03
C VAL A 113 5.67 8.35 0.73
N MET A 114 4.86 7.48 1.32
CA MET A 114 3.40 7.53 1.14
C MET A 114 2.79 8.84 1.65
N GLU A 115 3.25 9.35 2.80
CA GLU A 115 2.77 10.60 3.40
C GLU A 115 3.15 11.85 2.59
N ASN A 116 4.27 11.80 1.86
CA ASN A 116 4.68 12.91 0.99
C ASN A 116 3.95 12.91 -0.36
N PHE A 117 3.51 11.74 -0.85
CA PHE A 117 2.93 11.56 -2.18
C PHE A 117 1.40 11.48 -2.19
N MET A 118 0.77 11.26 -1.04
CA MET A 118 -0.68 11.14 -0.92
C MET A 118 -1.21 12.19 0.05
N ASP A 119 -2.37 12.79 -0.26
CA ASP A 119 -2.99 13.81 0.61
C ASP A 119 -3.36 13.27 1.99
N ARG A 120 -3.73 11.99 2.08
CA ARG A 120 -4.12 11.31 3.32
C ARG A 120 -3.64 9.87 3.33
N VAL A 121 -2.99 9.49 4.43
CA VAL A 121 -2.57 8.11 4.72
C VAL A 121 -3.13 7.67 6.07
N GLU A 122 -3.93 6.61 6.05
CA GLU A 122 -4.49 5.95 7.23
C GLU A 122 -3.93 4.54 7.33
N VAL A 123 -3.47 4.15 8.53
CA VAL A 123 -2.89 2.83 8.80
C VAL A 123 -3.66 2.21 9.95
N VAL A 124 -4.22 1.03 9.70
CA VAL A 124 -4.95 0.23 10.69
C VAL A 124 -4.28 -1.13 10.75
N SER A 125 -3.95 -1.60 11.95
CA SER A 125 -3.30 -2.89 12.14
C SER A 125 -3.68 -3.50 13.48
N GLU A 126 -3.79 -4.83 13.51
CA GLU A 126 -4.00 -5.62 14.72
C GLU A 126 -3.01 -6.78 14.72
N VAL A 127 -2.32 -6.98 15.84
CA VAL A 127 -1.34 -8.07 15.98
C VAL A 127 -2.06 -9.41 16.11
N GLY A 128 -1.62 -10.40 15.35
CA GLY A 128 -2.18 -11.76 15.42
C GLY A 128 -3.36 -12.04 14.48
N GLY A 129 -3.76 -11.05 13.68
CA GLY A 129 -4.54 -11.25 12.46
C GLY A 129 -5.87 -11.98 12.67
N VAL A 130 -6.84 -11.30 13.27
CA VAL A 130 -8.26 -11.61 13.04
C VAL A 130 -8.98 -10.28 12.92
N LEU A 131 -9.00 -9.68 11.73
CA LEU A 131 -10.02 -8.66 11.47
C LEU A 131 -11.41 -9.34 11.58
N PRO A 132 -12.37 -8.74 12.30
CA PRO A 132 -13.73 -9.29 12.40
C PRO A 132 -14.47 -9.36 11.06
#